data_AF-A0A2S7KR79-F1
#
_entry.id   AF-A0A2S7KR79-F1
#
_cell.length_a   1.000
_cell.length_b   1.000
_cell.length_c   1.000
_cell.angle_alpha   90.00
_cell.angle_beta   90.00
_cell.angle_gamma   90.00
#
_symmetry.space_group_name_H-M   'P 1'
#
loop_
_entity.id
_entity.type
_entity.pdbx_description
1 polymer ?
#
loop_
_entity_poly.entity_id
_entity_poly.type
_entity_poly.pdbx_seq_one_letter_code
_entity_poly.pdbx_strand_id
1 'polypeptide(L)' 'MIRTLIISLILLLLAVLPVEAQCAMCRAVLESEEGNEAAKGINNGIIYLMIFPYLLVGGIGYAIYKMRKRAL' A
#
# COMPACT_ATOMS: atom_id res chain seq x y z
N MET A 1 -7.51 -28.12 -6.40
CA MET A 1 -7.49 -26.86 -7.16
C MET A 1 -8.52 -25.85 -6.65
N ILE A 2 -9.83 -26.11 -6.76
CA ILE A 2 -10.88 -25.17 -6.29
C ILE A 2 -10.84 -24.87 -4.78
N ARG A 3 -10.58 -25.88 -3.94
CA ARG A 3 -10.46 -25.68 -2.47
C ARG A 3 -9.28 -24.78 -2.12
N THR A 4 -8.15 -24.97 -2.79
CA THR A 4 -6.94 -24.15 -2.60
C THR A 4 -7.18 -22.71 -3.04
N LEU A 5 -7.89 -22.51 -4.16
CA LEU A 5 -8.27 -21.17 -4.65
C LEU A 5 -9.20 -20.44 -3.68
N ILE A 6 -10.18 -21.14 -3.10
CA ILE A 6 -11.09 -20.58 -2.10
C ILE A 6 -10.30 -20.18 -0.84
N ILE A 7 -9.40 -21.04 -0.36
CA ILE A 7 -8.55 -20.72 0.81
C ILE A 7 -7.66 -19.50 0.53
N SER A 8 -7.02 -19.43 -0.65
CA SER A 8 -6.19 -18.27 -1.01
C SER A 8 -7.00 -16.99 -1.15
N LEU A 9 -8.24 -17.07 -1.65
CA LEU A 9 -9.13 -15.92 -1.79
C LEU A 9 -9.58 -15.39 -0.42
N ILE A 10 -9.91 -16.28 0.50
CA ILE A 10 -10.28 -15.93 1.89
C ILE A 10 -9.08 -15.30 2.60
N LEU A 11 -7.88 -15.86 2.44
CA LEU A 11 -6.66 -15.32 3.04
C LEU A 11 -6.33 -13.91 2.51
N LEU A 12 -6.53 -13.68 1.21
CA LEU A 12 -6.33 -12.37 0.58
C LEU A 12 -7.34 -11.33 1.09
N LEU A 13 -8.61 -11.72 1.28
CA LEU A 13 -9.65 -10.84 1.82
C LEU A 13 -9.36 -10.44 3.28
N LEU A 14 -8.80 -11.35 4.08
CA LEU A 14 -8.42 -11.08 5.46
C LEU A 14 -7.18 -10.17 5.58
N ALA A 15 -6.33 -10.13 4.56
CA ALA A 15 -5.13 -9.27 4.53
C ALA A 15 -5.43 -7.77 4.33
N VAL A 16 -6.67 -7.42 3.99
CA VAL A 16 -7.11 -6.03 3.77
C VAL A 16 -7.75 -5.43 5.04
N LEU A 17 -7.96 -6.25 6.08
CA LEU A 17 -8.47 -5.75 7.36
C LEU A 17 -7.47 -4.74 7.94
N PRO A 18 -7.94 -3.62 8.51
CA PRO A 18 -7.07 -2.67 9.18
C PRO A 18 -6.36 -3.40 10.31
N VAL A 19 -5.07 -3.67 10.12
CA VAL A 19 -4.23 -4.15 11.20
C VAL A 19 -3.96 -2.94 12.09
N GLU A 20 -4.73 -2.84 13.17
CA GLU A 20 -4.42 -1.95 14.29
C GLU A 20 -2.93 -2.17 14.63
N ALA A 21 -2.15 -1.09 14.72
CA ALA A 21 -0.70 -1.16 14.83
C ALA A 21 -0.29 -2.24 15.85
N GLN A 22 0.42 -3.28 15.41
CA GLN A 22 0.67 -4.50 16.21
C GLN A 22 1.58 -4.28 17.43
N CYS A 23 1.99 -3.05 17.69
CA CYS A 23 2.81 -2.70 18.84
C CYS A 23 2.02 -1.72 19.69
N ALA A 24 1.63 -2.13 20.91
CA ALA A 24 1.07 -1.22 21.92
C ALA A 24 1.95 0.02 22.18
N MET A 25 3.26 -0.09 21.88
CA MET A 25 4.21 1.04 21.86
C MET A 25 3.96 2.06 20.74
N CYS A 26 3.64 1.63 19.51
CA CYS A 26 3.42 2.55 18.40
C CYS A 26 2.18 3.42 18.66
N ARG A 27 1.14 2.86 19.27
CA ARG A 27 -0.07 3.59 19.63
C ARG A 27 0.19 4.62 20.73
N ALA A 28 0.85 4.22 21.82
CA ALA A 28 1.17 5.13 22.92
C ALA A 28 2.09 6.29 22.51
N VAL A 29 3.05 6.02 21.60
CA VAL A 29 3.87 7.09 21.02
C VAL A 29 3.02 8.00 20.16
N LEU A 30 2.22 7.50 19.23
CA LEU A 30 1.47 8.33 18.27
C LEU A 30 0.29 9.10 18.87
N GLU A 31 -0.30 8.62 19.96
CA GLU A 31 -1.40 9.29 20.67
C GLU A 31 -0.92 10.27 21.77
N SER A 32 0.40 10.37 22.00
CA SER A 32 0.98 11.38 22.91
C SER A 32 1.12 12.75 22.23
N GLU A 33 1.21 13.85 22.99
CA GLU A 33 1.40 15.20 22.40
C GLU A 33 2.71 15.31 21.59
N GLU A 34 3.79 14.66 22.04
CA GLU A 34 5.05 14.49 21.28
C GLU A 34 4.88 13.54 20.07
N GLY A 35 3.94 12.61 20.18
CA GLY A 35 3.48 11.67 19.16
C GLY A 35 2.89 12.28 17.91
N ASN A 36 2.33 13.48 18.01
CA ASN A 36 1.68 14.14 16.90
C ASN A 36 2.68 14.51 15.79
N GLU A 37 3.89 14.93 16.17
CA GLU A 37 4.99 15.17 15.22
C GLU A 37 5.48 13.87 14.57
N ALA A 38 5.60 12.79 15.35
CA ALA A 38 5.92 11.47 14.83
C ALA A 38 4.83 10.94 13.87
N ALA A 39 3.56 11.16 14.19
CA ALA A 39 2.41 10.77 13.38
C ALA A 39 2.36 11.51 12.03
N LYS A 40 2.65 12.83 12.03
CA LYS A 40 2.84 13.59 10.79
C LYS A 40 3.99 13.04 9.96
N GLY A 41 5.12 12.72 10.59
CA GLY A 41 6.28 12.12 9.93
C GLY A 41 5.94 10.80 9.23
N ILE A 42 5.22 9.91 9.91
CA ILE A 42 4.77 8.63 9.34
C ILE A 42 3.76 8.85 8.20
N ASN A 43 2.78 9.74 8.36
CA ASN A 43 1.81 10.03 7.29
C ASN A 43 2.49 10.57 6.03
N ASN A 44 3.45 11.48 6.21
CA ASN A 44 4.27 11.98 5.11
C ASN A 44 5.10 10.86 4.46
N GLY A 45 5.63 9.93 5.27
CA GLY A 45 6.33 8.74 4.78
C GLY A 45 5.43 7.83 3.94
N ILE A 46 4.19 7.57 4.38
CA ILE A 46 3.21 6.76 3.62
C ILE A 46 2.92 7.42 2.28
N ILE A 47 2.61 8.72 2.26
CA ILE A 47 2.35 9.47 1.03
C ILE A 47 3.58 9.43 0.11
N TYR A 48 4.78 9.63 0.67
CA TYR A 48 6.03 9.59 -0.09
C TYR A 48 6.29 8.21 -0.70
N LEU A 49 5.99 7.12 0.00
CA LEU A 49 6.17 5.76 -0.53
C LEU A 49 5.08 5.41 -1.56
N MET A 50 3.85 5.88 -1.39
CA MET A 50 2.74 5.61 -2.30
C MET A 50 2.92 6.25 -3.69
N ILE A 51 3.73 7.31 -3.83
CA ILE A 51 3.96 7.94 -5.14
C ILE A 51 4.60 6.98 -6.16
N PHE A 52 5.49 6.10 -5.70
CA PHE A 52 6.26 5.21 -6.57
C PHE A 52 5.37 4.19 -7.31
N PRO A 53 4.46 3.45 -6.63
CA PRO A 53 3.48 2.61 -7.31
C PRO A 53 2.70 3.32 -8.43
N TYR A 54 2.21 4.55 -8.18
CA TYR A 54 1.44 5.29 -9.20
C TYR A 54 2.29 5.68 -10.40
N LEU A 55 3.52 6.14 -10.16
CA LEU A 55 4.47 6.48 -11.24
C LEU A 55 4.84 5.25 -12.06
N LEU A 56 5.08 4.11 -11.41
CA LEU A 56 5.40 2.86 -12.10
C LEU A 56 4.25 2.39 -12.97
N VAL A 57 3.02 2.36 -12.45
CA VAL A 57 1.84 1.96 -13.22
C VAL A 57 1.61 2.91 -14.41
N GLY A 58 1.71 4.22 -14.19
CA GLY A 58 1.59 5.21 -15.26
C GLY A 58 2.68 5.06 -16.33
N GLY A 59 3.93 4.85 -15.92
CA GLY A 59 5.07 4.64 -16.81
C GLY A 59 4.94 3.38 -17.64
N ILE A 60 4.54 2.27 -17.01
CA ILE A 60 4.27 0.99 -17.69
C ILE A 60 3.12 1.17 -18.70
N GLY A 61 2.02 1.80 -18.28
CA GLY A 61 0.87 2.06 -19.15
C GLY A 61 1.25 2.89 -20.38
N TYR A 62 2.05 3.95 -20.18
CA TYR A 62 2.57 4.77 -21.28
C TYR A 62 3.50 3.98 -22.21
N ALA A 63 4.42 3.16 -21.66
CA ALA A 63 5.31 2.32 -22.45
C ALA A 63 4.52 1.34 -23.33
N ILE A 64 3.50 0.68 -22.77
CA ILE A 64 2.60 -0.22 -23.51
C ILE A 64 1.85 0.52 -24.61
N TYR A 65 1.29 1.70 -24.31
CA TYR A 65 0.59 2.53 -25.31
C TYR A 65 1.52 2.87 -26.48
N LYS A 66 2.74 3.33 -26.19
CA LYS A 66 3.74 3.68 -27.19
C LYS A 66 4.17 2.47 -28.03
N MET A 67 4.33 1.30 -27.42
CA MET A 67 4.64 0.05 -28.15
C MET A 67 3.51 -0.33 -29.09
N ARG A 68 2.25 -0.31 -28.63
CA ARG A 68 1.08 -0.65 -29.45
C ARG A 68 0.88 0.34 -30.61
N LYS A 69 1.11 1.64 -30.37
CA LYS A 69 1.04 2.66 -31.43
C LYS A 69 2.15 2.54 -32.49
N ARG A 70 3.29 1.92 -32.17
CA ARG A 70 4.37 1.64 -33.13
C ARG A 70 4.16 0.35 -33.92
N ALA A 71 3.33 -0.57 -33.41
CA ALA A 71 3.02 -1.84 -34.03
C ALA A 71 1.77 -1.80 -34.94
N LEU A 72 1.00 -0.72 -34.87
CA LEU A 72 -0.07 -0.34 -35.80
C LEU A 72 0.47 0.68 -36.80
#